data_AF-A0A809S7U1-F1
#
_entry.id   AF-A0A809S7U1-F1
#
_cell.length_a   1.000
_cell.length_b   1.000
_cell.length_c   1.000
_cell.angle_alpha   90.00
_cell.angle_beta   90.00
_cell.angle_gamma   90.00
#
_symmetry.space_group_name_H-M   'P 1'
#
loop_
_entity.id
_entity.type
_entity.pdbx_description
1 polymer ?
#
loop_
_entity_poly.entity_id
_entity_poly.type
_entity_poly.pdbx_seq_one_letter_code
_entity_poly.pdbx_strand_id
1 'polypeptide(L)'
;MLPTGMGSQTARVVGFDGADDAGNNTAAGSDASGSTPALLGNDEICCDALGRVRIRFQWQDALDQTGSRASCWVRVAQRSAGGGMGSQFLPRIGQEVQVQFMEGDINRPVIVGALYFGQGEAGVPATPAGSLVDADTSALSQATDHSVSAQSNLTAGYAPAWHGAGVGADAHNNAAAQFGIRSQEYSGSGYNQLVFDDSDGAGRIQLKTTQSGTELNLGHLLHTADNYRGSFRGNGIELRTDAWGALRAGSGWLVSSYGVSHSASQRQTAGDVPAGYGLLNTANTLGATLSQLADSHLSVGIAALKGSSKANASYLNEQAAPIPALGKVLQGMVDSSEVDAAYGDAAAQNTQADDQHLPHHTDPVISVIAKNDLSMTARQDVQFNTGETLNVLNAADSQFTTGGVFRVHSGQAIGLTAGGLKQNTTAGMQLIAAQGDTTIQAHNDMISLKAKNNLDMKSAQASIDFAAATNITLRTAGGASIKIAGGNITVQCPGKILVQAGQKGFTGGTSLSREMNTWPSVKCDEEFVLKLPSGKLAANRKFEITRADGTKIKGVSDAQGKTGLQKGLVIEQLAIKILPKNA
;
A
#
# COMPACT_ATOMS: atom_id res chain seq x y z
N MET A 1 -11.62 63.67 -27.55
CA MET A 1 -12.84 62.89 -27.28
C MET A 1 -12.82 62.59 -25.78
N LEU A 2 -13.83 63.00 -25.01
CA LEU A 2 -13.86 62.78 -23.56
C LEU A 2 -13.94 61.26 -23.29
N PRO A 3 -13.13 60.72 -22.37
CA PRO A 3 -13.06 59.27 -22.13
C PRO A 3 -14.38 58.65 -21.60
N THR A 4 -15.34 59.49 -21.15
CA THR A 4 -16.68 59.07 -20.74
C THR A 4 -17.56 58.55 -21.89
N GLY A 5 -17.17 58.77 -23.15
CA GLY A 5 -17.88 58.22 -24.32
C GLY A 5 -17.42 56.84 -24.80
N MET A 6 -16.38 56.25 -24.19
CA MET A 6 -15.65 55.11 -24.79
C MET A 6 -16.05 53.71 -24.29
N GLY A 7 -17.13 53.56 -23.53
CA GLY A 7 -17.55 52.22 -23.05
C GLY A 7 -16.49 51.52 -22.21
N SER A 8 -16.44 50.19 -22.24
CA SER A 8 -15.45 49.40 -21.52
C SER A 8 -14.04 49.57 -22.11
N GLN A 9 -13.01 49.62 -21.28
CA GLN A 9 -11.62 49.85 -21.68
C GLN A 9 -10.72 48.71 -21.23
N THR A 10 -9.63 48.45 -21.96
CA THR A 10 -8.59 47.52 -21.48
C THR A 10 -7.49 48.26 -20.73
N ALA A 11 -6.90 47.59 -19.75
CA ALA A 11 -5.83 48.11 -18.93
C ALA A 11 -4.85 46.98 -18.57
N ARG A 12 -3.61 47.34 -18.23
CA ARG A 12 -2.61 46.40 -17.70
C ARG A 12 -2.54 46.50 -16.19
N VAL A 13 -2.42 45.39 -15.52
CA VAL A 13 -2.19 45.35 -14.07
C VAL A 13 -0.75 45.78 -13.79
N VAL A 14 -0.56 46.63 -12.79
CA VAL A 14 0.75 47.23 -12.47
C VAL A 14 1.10 47.04 -10.99
N GLY A 15 2.40 47.04 -10.71
CA GLY A 15 2.94 46.91 -9.36
C GLY A 15 2.85 48.20 -8.53
N PHE A 16 3.63 48.23 -7.45
CA PHE A 16 3.76 49.40 -6.58
C PHE A 16 4.46 50.56 -7.31
N ASP A 17 4.13 51.80 -6.93
CA ASP A 17 4.84 52.96 -7.46
C ASP A 17 6.18 53.08 -6.70
N GLY A 18 7.31 53.13 -7.41
CA GLY A 18 8.62 53.46 -6.84
C GLY A 18 9.35 52.32 -6.09
N ALA A 19 10.31 51.69 -6.77
CA ALA A 19 11.51 51.20 -6.13
C ALA A 19 12.51 52.37 -6.07
N ASP A 20 13.19 52.58 -4.95
CA ASP A 20 14.47 53.29 -5.00
C ASP A 20 15.53 52.40 -5.68
N ASP A 21 16.63 52.99 -6.15
CA ASP A 21 17.74 52.29 -6.83
C ASP A 21 18.40 51.17 -5.97
N ALA A 22 17.92 50.95 -4.74
CA ALA A 22 18.32 49.91 -3.81
C ALA A 22 17.34 48.72 -3.73
N GLY A 23 16.24 48.73 -4.48
CA GLY A 23 15.29 47.62 -4.55
C GLY A 23 14.38 47.47 -3.33
N ASN A 24 14.25 48.51 -2.49
CA ASN A 24 13.31 48.51 -1.39
C ASN A 24 11.99 49.18 -1.80
N ASN A 25 10.89 48.52 -1.47
CA ASN A 25 9.55 48.93 -1.85
C ASN A 25 9.05 50.03 -0.89
N THR A 26 9.25 51.31 -1.23
CA THR A 26 9.05 52.42 -0.26
C THR A 26 7.85 53.34 -0.47
N ALA A 27 7.01 53.19 -1.51
CA ALA A 27 5.85 54.09 -1.65
C ALA A 27 4.51 53.44 -1.31
N ALA A 28 4.15 53.51 -0.03
CA ALA A 28 2.76 53.44 0.39
C ALA A 28 2.05 54.71 -0.10
N GLY A 29 1.46 54.68 -1.30
CA GLY A 29 0.52 55.70 -1.73
C GLY A 29 -0.69 55.68 -0.81
N SER A 30 -0.86 56.73 0.01
CA SER A 30 -2.03 56.92 0.86
C SER A 30 -3.30 56.99 0.01
N ASP A 31 -4.35 56.27 0.40
CA ASP A 31 -5.67 56.52 -0.15
C ASP A 31 -6.18 57.92 0.28
N ALA A 32 -7.23 58.41 -0.37
CA ALA A 32 -7.84 59.71 -0.05
C ALA A 32 -8.44 59.80 1.37
N SER A 33 -8.36 58.73 2.17
CA SER A 33 -8.80 58.62 3.56
C SER A 33 -7.65 58.57 4.59
N GLY A 34 -6.39 58.61 4.16
CA GLY A 34 -5.23 58.65 5.06
C GLY A 34 -4.93 57.32 5.78
N SER A 35 -5.56 56.22 5.37
CA SER A 35 -5.26 54.88 5.88
C SER A 35 -4.43 54.12 4.84
N THR A 36 -3.23 53.68 5.18
CA THR A 36 -2.46 52.77 4.31
C THR A 36 -3.06 51.36 4.40
N PRO A 37 -3.66 50.83 3.33
CA PRO A 37 -4.10 49.43 3.32
C PRO A 37 -2.86 48.54 3.52
N ALA A 38 -2.99 47.46 4.29
CA ALA A 38 -1.94 46.45 4.33
C ALA A 38 -1.76 45.89 2.91
N LEU A 39 -0.60 46.15 2.29
CA LEU A 39 -0.27 45.72 0.95
C LEU A 39 0.23 44.27 0.99
N LEU A 40 -0.23 43.45 0.04
CA LEU A 40 0.15 42.05 -0.08
C LEU A 40 0.79 41.82 -1.46
N GLY A 41 1.98 41.19 -1.47
CA GLY A 41 2.63 40.68 -2.68
C GLY A 41 4.06 41.16 -2.92
N ASN A 42 4.53 41.03 -4.18
CA ASN A 42 5.89 41.30 -4.67
C ASN A 42 5.83 41.83 -6.13
N ASP A 43 6.91 41.71 -6.90
CA ASP A 43 6.97 42.14 -8.31
C ASP A 43 6.07 41.31 -9.27
N GLU A 44 5.38 40.28 -8.77
CA GLU A 44 4.47 39.44 -9.55
C GLU A 44 2.98 39.68 -9.24
N ILE A 45 2.63 39.91 -7.97
CA ILE A 45 1.25 40.18 -7.53
C ILE A 45 1.24 41.42 -6.67
N CYS A 46 0.34 42.37 -6.95
CA CYS A 46 0.15 43.58 -6.16
C CYS A 46 -1.35 43.76 -5.85
N CYS A 47 -1.76 43.43 -4.62
CA CYS A 47 -3.13 43.62 -4.16
C CYS A 47 -3.22 44.19 -2.74
N ASP A 48 -4.39 44.70 -2.37
CA ASP A 48 -4.71 45.11 -1.00
C ASP A 48 -5.51 44.03 -0.25
N ALA A 49 -5.83 44.30 1.02
CA ALA A 49 -6.61 43.39 1.88
C ALA A 49 -8.01 43.02 1.33
N LEU A 50 -8.55 43.75 0.35
CA LEU A 50 -9.84 43.47 -0.29
C LEU A 50 -9.67 42.74 -1.65
N GLY A 51 -8.44 42.39 -2.04
CA GLY A 51 -8.15 41.80 -3.34
C GLY A 51 -8.34 42.78 -4.51
N ARG A 52 -8.23 44.09 -4.26
CA ARG A 52 -8.18 45.10 -5.33
C ARG A 52 -6.78 45.13 -5.93
N VAL A 53 -6.68 45.50 -7.20
CA VAL A 53 -5.40 45.64 -7.92
C VAL A 53 -5.23 47.05 -8.47
N ARG A 54 -4.00 47.43 -8.83
CA ARG A 54 -3.73 48.67 -9.55
C ARG A 54 -3.61 48.38 -11.04
N ILE A 55 -4.09 49.30 -11.86
CA ILE A 55 -4.08 49.17 -13.32
C ILE A 55 -3.52 50.42 -14.00
N ARG A 56 -3.14 50.28 -15.26
CA ARG A 56 -2.74 51.37 -16.15
C ARG A 56 -3.46 51.22 -17.48
N PHE A 57 -4.19 52.24 -17.91
CA PHE A 57 -4.91 52.23 -19.17
C PHE A 57 -3.97 52.54 -20.34
N GLN A 58 -4.29 52.00 -21.53
CA GLN A 58 -3.43 52.18 -22.72
C GLN A 58 -3.24 53.66 -23.13
N TRP A 59 -4.26 54.51 -22.95
CA TRP A 59 -4.14 55.94 -23.24
C TRP A 59 -3.29 56.70 -22.21
N GLN A 60 -3.02 56.11 -21.03
CA GLN A 60 -2.05 56.65 -20.07
C GLN A 60 -0.62 56.38 -20.52
N ASP A 61 -0.36 55.28 -21.24
CA ASP A 61 0.98 54.96 -21.78
C ASP A 61 1.45 56.00 -22.81
N ALA A 62 0.52 56.58 -23.60
CA ALA A 62 0.85 57.62 -24.59
C ALA A 62 1.19 58.99 -23.98
N LEU A 63 0.97 59.19 -22.67
CA LEU A 63 1.19 60.45 -21.94
C LEU A 63 2.47 60.40 -21.08
N ASP A 64 3.32 59.39 -21.26
CA ASP A 64 4.43 59.08 -20.36
C ASP A 64 5.61 60.07 -20.49
N GLN A 65 5.67 61.04 -19.56
CA GLN A 65 6.81 61.97 -19.42
C GLN A 65 7.31 62.11 -17.97
N THR A 66 6.69 61.46 -16.96
CA THR A 66 6.98 61.76 -15.53
C THR A 66 7.01 60.57 -14.56
N GLY A 67 7.04 59.32 -15.04
CA GLY A 67 7.56 58.20 -14.25
C GLY A 67 6.67 57.58 -13.16
N SER A 68 5.42 57.99 -12.94
CA SER A 68 4.46 57.19 -12.14
C SER A 68 3.01 57.67 -12.25
N ARG A 69 2.09 56.83 -12.74
CA ARG A 69 0.62 57.05 -12.69
C ARG A 69 -0.20 55.76 -12.70
N ALA A 70 0.13 54.75 -11.89
CA ALA A 70 -0.81 53.63 -11.69
C ALA A 70 -2.15 54.15 -11.12
N SER A 71 -3.27 53.55 -11.51
CA SER A 71 -4.63 53.94 -11.08
C SER A 71 -4.81 53.82 -9.56
N CYS A 72 -5.99 54.25 -9.07
CA CYS A 72 -6.49 53.87 -7.75
C CYS A 72 -6.67 52.34 -7.65
N TRP A 73 -6.93 51.84 -6.44
CA TRP A 73 -7.27 50.44 -6.20
C TRP A 73 -8.61 50.07 -6.83
N VAL A 74 -8.58 49.14 -7.79
CA VAL A 74 -9.75 48.71 -8.58
C VAL A 74 -10.21 47.32 -8.13
N ARG A 75 -11.51 47.17 -7.91
CA ARG A 75 -12.13 45.87 -7.56
C ARG A 75 -12.12 44.93 -8.75
N VAL A 76 -11.90 43.65 -8.47
CA VAL A 76 -11.95 42.56 -9.46
C VAL A 76 -13.22 41.75 -9.25
N ALA A 77 -14.08 41.70 -10.27
CA ALA A 77 -15.27 40.86 -10.26
C ALA A 77 -14.87 39.38 -10.21
N GLN A 78 -15.56 38.61 -9.36
CA GLN A 78 -15.35 37.16 -9.21
C GLN A 78 -16.57 36.40 -9.73
N ARG A 79 -16.36 35.18 -10.23
CA ARG A 79 -17.46 34.30 -10.71
C ARG A 79 -18.45 33.95 -9.60
N SER A 80 -17.97 33.78 -8.37
CA SER A 80 -18.78 33.57 -7.17
C SER A 80 -18.11 34.28 -5.99
N ALA A 81 -18.87 35.05 -5.20
CA ALA A 81 -18.38 35.74 -4.01
C ALA A 81 -19.48 35.86 -2.94
N GLY A 82 -19.15 35.47 -1.71
CA GLY A 82 -20.04 35.53 -0.54
C GLY A 82 -19.24 35.58 0.77
N GLY A 83 -19.92 35.62 1.92
CA GLY A 83 -19.28 35.64 3.24
C GLY A 83 -18.53 34.34 3.54
N GLY A 84 -17.23 34.29 3.23
CA GLY A 84 -16.35 33.13 3.48
C GLY A 84 -16.35 32.06 2.39
N MET A 85 -16.96 32.30 1.22
CA MET A 85 -17.03 31.35 0.11
C MET A 85 -16.95 32.06 -1.24
N GLY A 86 -16.54 31.34 -2.29
CA GLY A 86 -16.49 31.84 -3.66
C GLY A 86 -15.25 31.41 -4.42
N SER A 87 -14.94 32.15 -5.47
CA SER A 87 -13.74 32.00 -6.32
C SER A 87 -12.90 33.27 -6.25
N GLN A 88 -11.58 33.16 -6.30
CA GLN A 88 -10.71 34.31 -6.41
C GLN A 88 -9.66 34.12 -7.52
N PHE A 89 -9.78 34.93 -8.56
CA PHE A 89 -8.77 35.09 -9.60
C PHE A 89 -8.27 36.52 -9.54
N LEU A 90 -7.06 36.70 -8.98
CA LEU A 90 -6.39 37.99 -8.97
C LEU A 90 -5.50 38.10 -10.22
N PRO A 91 -5.74 39.11 -11.07
CA PRO A 91 -4.85 39.41 -12.16
C PRO A 91 -3.43 39.71 -11.63
N ARG A 92 -2.41 39.07 -12.20
CA ARG A 92 -0.99 39.32 -11.89
C ARG A 92 -0.48 40.57 -12.61
N ILE A 93 0.60 41.16 -12.10
CA ILE A 93 1.25 42.30 -12.75
C ILE A 93 1.61 41.93 -14.20
N GLY A 94 1.31 42.85 -15.14
CA GLY A 94 1.49 42.65 -16.57
C GLY A 94 0.29 42.04 -17.31
N GLN A 95 -0.66 41.42 -16.61
CA GLN A 95 -1.85 40.86 -17.26
C GLN A 95 -2.80 41.96 -17.76
N GLU A 96 -3.43 41.71 -18.91
CA GLU A 96 -4.44 42.61 -19.48
C GLU A 96 -5.83 42.29 -18.92
N VAL A 97 -6.55 43.33 -18.53
CA VAL A 97 -7.87 43.24 -17.90
C VAL A 97 -8.89 44.13 -18.62
N GLN A 98 -10.12 43.64 -18.71
CA GLN A 98 -11.26 44.42 -19.16
C GLN A 98 -11.84 45.20 -17.98
N VAL A 99 -11.90 46.51 -18.12
CA VAL A 99 -12.41 47.45 -17.12
C VAL A 99 -13.74 48.04 -17.59
N GLN A 100 -14.73 47.99 -16.72
CA GLN A 100 -16.00 48.69 -16.87
C GLN A 100 -16.08 49.84 -15.87
N PHE A 101 -16.86 50.87 -16.21
CA PHE A 101 -17.07 52.03 -15.37
C PHE A 101 -18.51 52.03 -14.87
N MET A 102 -18.70 52.00 -13.55
CA MET A 102 -20.05 51.98 -12.97
C MET A 102 -20.78 53.27 -13.35
N GLU A 103 -21.97 53.14 -13.95
CA GLU A 103 -22.77 54.27 -14.46
C GLU A 103 -22.03 55.16 -15.49
N GLY A 104 -20.98 54.64 -16.14
CA GLY A 104 -20.16 55.41 -17.08
C GLY A 104 -19.19 56.40 -16.44
N ASP A 105 -19.06 56.40 -15.11
CA ASP A 105 -18.13 57.27 -14.38
C ASP A 105 -16.72 56.69 -14.40
N ILE A 106 -15.79 57.38 -15.07
CA ILE A 106 -14.38 57.00 -15.17
C ILE A 106 -13.70 56.86 -13.79
N ASN A 107 -14.22 57.54 -12.76
CA ASN A 107 -13.69 57.48 -11.40
C ASN A 107 -14.17 56.25 -10.62
N ARG A 108 -15.07 55.44 -11.18
CA ARG A 108 -15.64 54.23 -10.57
C ARG A 108 -15.32 52.96 -11.40
N PRO A 109 -14.02 52.64 -11.63
CA PRO A 109 -13.65 51.46 -12.39
C PRO A 109 -13.93 50.17 -11.62
N VAL A 110 -14.26 49.11 -12.37
CA VAL A 110 -14.32 47.73 -11.90
C VAL A 110 -13.78 46.81 -12.99
N ILE A 111 -12.89 45.90 -12.62
CA ILE A 111 -12.39 44.87 -13.53
C ILE A 111 -13.45 43.79 -13.64
N VAL A 112 -13.88 43.48 -14.86
CA VAL A 112 -14.92 42.47 -15.15
C VAL A 112 -14.37 41.18 -15.74
N GLY A 113 -13.10 41.16 -16.15
CA GLY A 113 -12.43 39.97 -16.65
C GLY A 113 -10.96 40.22 -16.99
N ALA A 114 -10.21 39.14 -17.19
CA ALA A 114 -8.87 39.16 -17.77
C ALA A 114 -8.93 38.71 -19.23
N LEU A 115 -8.06 39.25 -20.07
CA LEU A 115 -8.00 38.97 -21.49
C LEU A 115 -6.64 38.38 -21.85
N TYR A 116 -6.62 37.36 -22.72
CA TYR A 116 -5.40 36.95 -23.39
C TYR A 116 -5.11 37.97 -24.50
N PHE A 117 -3.89 38.51 -24.54
CA PHE A 117 -3.52 39.60 -25.46
C PHE A 117 -2.78 39.11 -26.73
N GLY A 118 -2.71 37.78 -26.93
CA GLY A 118 -2.40 37.14 -28.22
C GLY A 118 -0.98 37.35 -28.80
N GLN A 119 -0.02 37.91 -28.07
CA GLN A 119 1.37 37.95 -28.56
C GLN A 119 2.07 36.64 -28.23
N GLY A 120 2.43 35.88 -29.26
CA GLY A 120 3.11 34.60 -29.14
C GLY A 120 4.32 34.45 -30.03
N GLU A 121 5.08 33.37 -29.81
CA GLU A 121 6.22 32.93 -30.61
C GLU A 121 5.83 32.41 -32.00
N ALA A 122 4.56 31.97 -32.15
CA ALA A 122 3.94 31.60 -33.42
C ALA A 122 2.52 32.17 -33.44
N GLY A 123 2.30 33.23 -34.22
CA GLY A 123 1.05 33.98 -34.27
C GLY A 123 0.74 34.52 -35.66
N VAL A 124 -0.52 34.86 -35.90
CA VAL A 124 -0.90 35.61 -37.11
C VAL A 124 -0.22 36.98 -37.02
N PRO A 125 0.61 37.37 -38.01
CA PRO A 125 1.25 38.68 -38.00
C PRO A 125 0.20 39.78 -37.86
N ALA A 126 0.46 40.80 -37.04
CA ALA A 126 -0.39 41.97 -36.98
C ALA A 126 -0.43 42.59 -38.39
N THR A 127 -1.62 42.73 -38.96
CA THR A 127 -1.79 43.32 -40.30
C THR A 127 -2.25 44.78 -40.15
N PRO A 128 -1.38 45.77 -40.37
CA PRO A 128 -1.85 47.14 -40.54
C PRO A 128 -2.74 47.15 -41.78
N ALA A 129 -4.01 47.53 -41.62
CA ALA A 129 -4.95 47.74 -42.71
C ALA A 129 -5.34 46.49 -43.57
N GLY A 130 -5.34 45.29 -43.00
CA GLY A 130 -5.98 44.12 -43.65
C GLY A 130 -5.18 43.47 -44.79
N SER A 131 -3.86 43.69 -44.84
CA SER A 131 -2.97 42.97 -45.78
C SER A 131 -2.75 41.54 -45.31
N LEU A 132 -3.03 40.53 -46.14
CA LEU A 132 -2.76 39.13 -45.80
C LEU A 132 -1.24 38.88 -45.80
N VAL A 133 -0.68 38.53 -44.65
CA VAL A 133 0.69 38.01 -44.52
C VAL A 133 0.57 36.58 -43.98
N ASP A 134 1.29 35.65 -44.58
CA ASP A 134 1.28 34.25 -44.14
C ASP A 134 1.81 34.16 -42.70
N ALA A 135 1.13 33.37 -41.86
CA ALA A 135 1.57 33.11 -40.50
C ALA A 135 2.80 32.20 -40.50
N ASP A 136 3.86 32.57 -39.76
CA ASP A 136 4.99 31.67 -39.52
C ASP A 136 4.59 30.64 -38.46
N THR A 137 4.34 29.40 -38.91
CA THR A 137 3.97 28.25 -38.07
C THR A 137 5.13 27.30 -37.80
N SER A 138 6.36 27.63 -38.22
CA SER A 138 7.52 26.74 -38.12
C SER A 138 7.82 26.34 -36.67
N ALA A 139 7.55 27.22 -35.71
CA ALA A 139 7.76 26.93 -34.30
C ALA A 139 6.66 26.01 -33.68
N LEU A 140 5.51 25.83 -34.35
CA LEU A 140 4.52 24.81 -33.99
C LEU A 140 5.00 23.40 -34.38
N SER A 141 5.78 23.28 -35.48
CA SER A 141 6.30 22.00 -35.99
C SER A 141 7.37 21.34 -35.08
N GLN A 142 7.88 22.07 -34.08
CA GLN A 142 8.85 21.55 -33.11
C GLN A 142 8.18 20.77 -31.96
N ALA A 143 6.84 20.79 -31.90
CA ALA A 143 6.06 20.08 -30.89
C ALA A 143 6.19 18.56 -31.04
N THR A 144 6.48 17.87 -29.94
CA THR A 144 6.49 16.41 -29.87
C THR A 144 5.89 15.94 -28.55
N ASP A 145 5.78 14.62 -28.36
CA ASP A 145 5.35 14.02 -27.10
C ASP A 145 6.18 14.47 -25.88
N HIS A 146 7.38 14.99 -26.11
CA HIS A 146 8.35 15.36 -25.09
C HIS A 146 8.91 16.79 -25.22
N SER A 147 8.51 17.56 -26.22
CA SER A 147 8.93 18.95 -26.42
C SER A 147 7.72 19.87 -26.47
N VAL A 148 7.78 20.94 -25.69
CA VAL A 148 6.82 22.04 -25.76
C VAL A 148 6.95 22.74 -27.11
N SER A 149 5.85 23.30 -27.59
CA SER A 149 5.79 24.07 -28.82
C SER A 149 5.85 25.58 -28.55
N ALA A 150 5.92 26.38 -29.63
CA ALA A 150 5.78 27.83 -29.53
C ALA A 150 4.43 28.25 -28.92
N GLN A 151 4.48 29.24 -28.04
CA GLN A 151 3.34 29.66 -27.22
C GLN A 151 2.69 30.93 -27.79
N SER A 152 1.36 31.00 -27.80
CA SER A 152 0.62 32.20 -28.21
C SER A 152 0.60 33.34 -27.17
N ASN A 153 1.36 33.21 -26.07
CA ASN A 153 1.42 34.19 -24.98
C ASN A 153 2.85 34.34 -24.42
N LEU A 154 3.50 35.48 -24.69
CA LEU A 154 4.85 35.82 -24.24
C LEU A 154 4.91 36.55 -22.90
N THR A 155 3.78 37.04 -22.37
CA THR A 155 3.77 37.76 -21.08
C THR A 155 3.58 36.75 -19.96
N ALA A 156 4.71 36.20 -19.52
CA ALA A 156 4.95 35.57 -18.23
C ALA A 156 4.26 34.23 -17.91
N GLY A 157 3.89 33.40 -18.90
CA GLY A 157 3.48 32.03 -18.61
C GLY A 157 3.14 31.19 -19.84
N TYR A 158 3.29 29.88 -19.69
CA TYR A 158 2.93 28.88 -20.71
C TYR A 158 1.56 29.17 -21.31
N ALA A 159 1.42 29.13 -22.65
CA ALA A 159 0.11 29.26 -23.29
C ALA A 159 -0.85 28.25 -22.64
N PRO A 160 -2.12 28.62 -22.38
CA PRO A 160 -3.02 27.68 -21.73
C PRO A 160 -3.15 26.39 -22.54
N ALA A 161 -3.13 25.24 -21.85
CA ALA A 161 -3.18 23.92 -22.49
C ALA A 161 -4.34 23.79 -23.50
N TRP A 162 -5.45 24.47 -23.23
CA TRP A 162 -6.68 24.43 -24.01
C TRP A 162 -6.70 25.34 -25.25
N HIS A 163 -5.67 26.16 -25.46
CA HIS A 163 -5.56 26.94 -26.69
C HIS A 163 -5.03 26.05 -27.81
N GLY A 164 -5.95 25.60 -28.69
CA GLY A 164 -5.57 24.98 -29.95
C GLY A 164 -4.85 26.00 -30.82
N ALA A 165 -3.63 25.69 -31.27
CA ALA A 165 -2.90 26.55 -32.19
C ALA A 165 -3.16 26.17 -33.65
N GLY A 166 -3.33 27.21 -34.48
CA GLY A 166 -2.97 27.24 -35.91
C GLY A 166 -3.85 26.46 -36.89
N VAL A 167 -3.91 26.97 -38.11
CA VAL A 167 -4.38 26.25 -39.30
C VAL A 167 -3.20 25.53 -39.97
N GLY A 168 -3.41 24.33 -40.51
CA GLY A 168 -2.38 23.60 -41.26
C GLY A 168 -1.94 22.28 -40.60
N ALA A 169 -1.04 21.56 -41.29
CA ALA A 169 -0.58 20.23 -40.87
C ALA A 169 0.37 20.26 -39.64
N ASP A 170 1.03 21.40 -39.40
CA ASP A 170 2.01 21.58 -38.32
C ASP A 170 1.38 22.08 -37.00
N ALA A 171 0.05 22.03 -36.87
CA ALA A 171 -0.68 22.46 -35.68
C ALA A 171 -0.37 21.57 -34.44
N HIS A 172 -0.78 22.02 -33.25
CA HIS A 172 -0.53 21.31 -31.98
C HIS A 172 -1.33 20.00 -31.79
N ASN A 173 -1.93 19.47 -32.86
CA ASN A 173 -2.89 18.37 -32.84
C ASN A 173 -4.05 18.60 -31.84
N ASN A 174 -4.30 19.88 -31.52
CA ASN A 174 -5.26 20.33 -30.53
C ASN A 174 -6.33 21.14 -31.26
N ALA A 175 -7.51 20.55 -31.42
CA ALA A 175 -8.64 21.15 -32.14
C ALA A 175 -9.35 22.27 -31.35
N ALA A 176 -8.73 22.77 -30.27
CA ALA A 176 -9.34 23.69 -29.29
C ALA A 176 -10.62 23.11 -28.64
N ALA A 177 -10.73 21.78 -28.59
CA ALA A 177 -11.79 21.05 -27.91
C ALA A 177 -11.46 20.78 -26.42
N GLN A 178 -10.52 21.53 -25.86
CA GLN A 178 -10.09 21.41 -24.47
C GLN A 178 -10.64 22.58 -23.67
N PHE A 179 -10.92 22.32 -22.39
CA PHE A 179 -11.32 23.33 -21.42
C PHE A 179 -10.55 23.10 -20.12
N GLY A 180 -10.18 24.16 -19.41
CA GLY A 180 -9.48 23.96 -18.15
C GLY A 180 -9.17 25.22 -17.37
N ILE A 181 -8.49 25.00 -16.26
CA ILE A 181 -7.93 26.03 -15.40
C ILE A 181 -6.48 25.64 -15.12
N ARG A 182 -5.58 26.61 -15.22
CA ARG A 182 -4.16 26.46 -14.90
C ARG A 182 -3.74 27.63 -14.02
N SER A 183 -3.09 27.35 -12.91
CA SER A 183 -2.42 28.36 -12.08
C SER A 183 -0.95 28.47 -12.46
N GLN A 184 -0.26 29.45 -11.90
CA GLN A 184 1.19 29.57 -11.99
C GLN A 184 1.75 29.57 -10.57
N GLU A 185 2.89 28.94 -10.35
CA GLU A 185 3.60 29.00 -9.07
C GLU A 185 3.92 30.46 -8.72
N TYR A 186 3.97 30.78 -7.44
CA TYR A 186 4.32 32.11 -6.99
C TYR A 186 5.85 32.24 -6.96
N SER A 187 6.40 33.20 -7.69
CA SER A 187 7.84 33.44 -7.85
C SER A 187 8.62 32.24 -8.44
N GLY A 188 7.93 31.36 -9.16
CA GLY A 188 8.48 30.14 -9.74
C GLY A 188 7.92 29.84 -11.14
N SER A 189 8.34 28.71 -11.72
CA SER A 189 7.94 28.31 -13.07
C SER A 189 6.96 27.13 -13.10
N GLY A 190 6.58 26.59 -11.94
CA GLY A 190 5.62 25.51 -11.83
C GLY A 190 4.18 25.93 -12.07
N TYR A 191 3.27 24.96 -12.12
CA TYR A 191 1.83 25.19 -12.24
C TYR A 191 1.01 24.04 -11.67
N ASN A 192 -0.26 24.34 -11.37
CA ASN A 192 -1.30 23.34 -11.16
C ASN A 192 -2.32 23.46 -12.29
N GLN A 193 -2.88 22.36 -12.76
CA GLN A 193 -3.86 22.38 -13.84
C GLN A 193 -4.96 21.35 -13.66
N LEU A 194 -6.14 21.70 -14.14
CA LEU A 194 -7.26 20.82 -14.41
C LEU A 194 -7.69 21.03 -15.86
N VAL A 195 -7.61 19.98 -16.68
CA VAL A 195 -7.95 20.01 -18.10
C VAL A 195 -8.97 18.92 -18.42
N PHE A 196 -9.99 19.29 -19.19
CA PHE A 196 -10.98 18.44 -19.83
C PHE A 196 -10.70 18.46 -21.33
N ASP A 197 -10.60 17.29 -21.96
CA ASP A 197 -10.48 17.16 -23.42
C ASP A 197 -11.77 16.53 -23.93
N ASP A 198 -12.54 17.31 -24.69
CA ASP A 198 -13.83 16.94 -25.27
C ASP A 198 -13.69 16.49 -26.73
N SER A 199 -12.47 16.17 -27.18
CA SER A 199 -12.23 15.60 -28.50
C SER A 199 -13.07 14.33 -28.71
N ASP A 200 -13.68 14.20 -29.89
CA ASP A 200 -14.58 13.10 -30.24
C ASP A 200 -13.97 11.73 -29.94
N GLY A 201 -14.67 10.92 -29.14
CA GLY A 201 -14.25 9.56 -28.78
C GLY A 201 -12.99 9.47 -27.90
N ALA A 202 -12.44 10.60 -27.47
CA ALA A 202 -11.18 10.70 -26.74
C ALA A 202 -11.31 11.54 -25.44
N GLY A 203 -12.48 11.44 -24.80
CA GLY A 203 -12.77 12.12 -23.54
C GLY A 203 -11.70 11.87 -22.48
N ARG A 204 -11.16 12.93 -21.90
CA ARG A 204 -10.08 12.87 -20.90
C ARG A 204 -10.24 13.94 -19.84
N ILE A 205 -9.85 13.62 -18.61
CA ILE A 205 -9.63 14.60 -17.54
C ILE A 205 -8.20 14.46 -17.02
N GLN A 206 -7.49 15.57 -16.83
CA GLN A 206 -6.18 15.61 -16.18
C GLN A 206 -6.19 16.60 -15.03
N LEU A 207 -5.86 16.13 -13.83
CA LEU A 207 -5.52 16.95 -12.67
C LEU A 207 -4.02 16.79 -12.41
N LYS A 208 -3.24 17.87 -12.56
CA LYS A 208 -1.77 17.82 -12.52
C LYS A 208 -1.19 18.96 -11.68
N THR A 209 -0.06 18.67 -11.05
CA THR A 209 0.91 19.68 -10.62
C THR A 209 2.28 19.37 -11.21
N THR A 210 3.05 20.40 -11.55
CA THR A 210 4.46 20.22 -11.94
C THR A 210 5.31 19.70 -10.80
N GLN A 211 4.88 19.90 -9.54
CA GLN A 211 5.59 19.44 -8.37
C GLN A 211 5.66 17.91 -8.34
N SER A 212 6.88 17.39 -8.45
CA SER A 212 7.16 15.94 -8.58
C SER A 212 6.40 15.27 -9.73
N GLY A 213 6.02 16.07 -10.75
CA GLY A 213 5.14 15.68 -11.84
C GLY A 213 3.90 14.91 -11.40
N THR A 214 3.23 15.31 -10.32
CA THR A 214 2.12 14.53 -9.75
C THR A 214 0.86 14.72 -10.58
N GLU A 215 0.22 13.62 -11.03
CA GLU A 215 -0.94 13.66 -11.93
C GLU A 215 -1.97 12.58 -11.62
N LEU A 216 -3.25 12.93 -11.77
CA LEU A 216 -4.37 12.01 -11.97
C LEU A 216 -4.91 12.23 -13.40
N ASN A 217 -4.80 11.21 -14.24
CA ASN A 217 -5.33 11.20 -15.60
C ASN A 217 -6.47 10.16 -15.70
N LEU A 218 -7.59 10.55 -16.31
CA LEU A 218 -8.78 9.73 -16.49
C LEU A 218 -9.20 9.70 -17.97
N GLY A 219 -9.68 8.56 -18.45
CA GLY A 219 -10.19 8.40 -19.81
C GLY A 219 -9.06 8.11 -20.80
N HIS A 220 -8.97 8.91 -21.87
CA HIS A 220 -8.00 8.75 -22.94
C HIS A 220 -6.64 9.35 -22.57
N LEU A 221 -5.68 8.53 -22.15
CA LEU A 221 -4.36 8.98 -21.68
C LEU A 221 -3.47 9.30 -22.88
N LEU A 222 -2.97 10.53 -22.94
CA LEU A 222 -2.13 11.04 -24.03
C LEU A 222 -0.81 11.59 -23.49
N HIS A 223 0.25 11.49 -24.28
CA HIS A 223 1.40 12.38 -24.13
C HIS A 223 0.92 13.83 -24.27
N THR A 224 1.42 14.71 -23.40
CA THR A 224 1.01 16.12 -23.38
C THR A 224 2.22 16.97 -23.05
N ALA A 225 2.63 17.79 -24.00
CA ALA A 225 3.67 18.78 -23.84
C ALA A 225 3.02 20.17 -24.00
N ASP A 226 2.65 20.76 -22.87
CA ASP A 226 1.87 22.00 -22.84
C ASP A 226 0.52 21.90 -23.58
N ASN A 227 0.32 22.68 -24.66
CA ASN A 227 -0.88 22.64 -25.49
C ASN A 227 -0.78 21.66 -26.67
N TYR A 228 0.35 20.96 -26.82
CA TYR A 228 0.50 19.85 -27.75
C TYR A 228 -0.25 18.61 -27.27
N ARG A 229 -1.19 18.15 -28.09
CA ARG A 229 -1.95 16.93 -27.87
C ARG A 229 -1.24 15.76 -28.56
N GLY A 230 -0.39 15.08 -27.81
CA GLY A 230 0.50 14.05 -28.32
C GLY A 230 -0.14 12.68 -28.56
N SER A 231 0.72 11.68 -28.70
CA SER A 231 0.34 10.30 -28.99
C SER A 231 -0.36 9.59 -27.83
N PHE A 232 -1.05 8.50 -28.17
CA PHE A 232 -1.76 7.66 -27.22
C PHE A 232 -0.81 6.95 -26.24
N ARG A 233 -1.05 7.12 -24.93
CA ARG A 233 -0.31 6.47 -23.83
C ARG A 233 -1.10 5.32 -23.19
N GLY A 234 -2.44 5.36 -23.25
CA GLY A 234 -3.28 4.33 -22.62
C GLY A 234 -4.73 4.77 -22.46
N ASN A 235 -5.58 3.88 -21.93
CA ASN A 235 -6.96 4.20 -21.58
C ASN A 235 -7.25 3.75 -20.15
N GLY A 236 -8.04 4.53 -19.42
CA GLY A 236 -8.48 4.20 -18.06
C GLY A 236 -8.08 5.25 -17.04
N ILE A 237 -7.33 4.86 -16.02
CA ILE A 237 -6.87 5.73 -14.94
C ILE A 237 -5.36 5.60 -14.77
N GLU A 238 -4.69 6.74 -14.58
CA GLU A 238 -3.29 6.80 -14.18
C GLU A 238 -3.16 7.79 -13.02
N LEU A 239 -2.66 7.31 -11.89
CA LEU A 239 -2.20 8.14 -10.77
C LEU A 239 -0.69 7.98 -10.68
N ARG A 240 0.06 9.08 -10.90
CA ARG A 240 1.54 9.05 -10.85
C ARG A 240 2.13 10.21 -10.05
N THR A 241 3.31 9.98 -9.51
CA THR A 241 4.19 10.98 -8.88
C THR A 241 5.62 10.45 -8.86
N ASP A 242 6.61 11.33 -8.95
CA ASP A 242 8.02 10.99 -8.72
C ASP A 242 8.41 11.07 -7.24
N ALA A 243 7.49 11.50 -6.37
CA ALA A 243 7.66 11.56 -4.92
C ALA A 243 6.91 10.42 -4.22
N TRP A 244 6.62 10.58 -2.93
CA TRP A 244 5.87 9.60 -2.16
C TRP A 244 4.36 9.66 -2.47
N GLY A 245 3.73 8.49 -2.55
CA GLY A 245 2.27 8.34 -2.66
C GLY A 245 1.68 7.63 -1.44
N ALA A 246 0.45 7.97 -1.07
CA ALA A 246 -0.30 7.26 -0.03
C ALA A 246 -1.77 7.12 -0.43
N LEU A 247 -2.29 5.89 -0.38
CA LEU A 247 -3.71 5.58 -0.49
C LEU A 247 -4.19 5.04 0.86
N ARG A 248 -5.21 5.67 1.45
CA ARG A 248 -5.75 5.28 2.77
C ARG A 248 -7.28 5.29 2.71
N ALA A 249 -7.89 4.17 3.12
CA ALA A 249 -9.33 4.05 3.30
C ALA A 249 -9.57 3.41 4.67
N GLY A 250 -10.13 4.18 5.60
CA GLY A 250 -10.35 3.75 6.99
C GLY A 250 -11.29 2.56 7.12
N SER A 251 -12.14 2.33 6.11
CA SER A 251 -13.10 1.23 6.06
C SER A 251 -12.68 0.10 5.10
N GLY A 252 -11.43 0.11 4.62
CA GLY A 252 -10.88 -0.93 3.74
C GLY A 252 -10.82 -0.54 2.25
N TRP A 253 -10.17 -1.38 1.45
CA TRP A 253 -10.02 -1.22 -0.01
C TRP A 253 -10.47 -2.48 -0.74
N LEU A 254 -11.07 -2.28 -1.92
CA LEU A 254 -11.28 -3.32 -2.92
C LEU A 254 -10.46 -2.97 -4.17
N VAL A 255 -9.53 -3.84 -4.54
CA VAL A 255 -8.73 -3.75 -5.77
C VAL A 255 -9.07 -4.97 -6.61
N SER A 256 -9.79 -4.77 -7.71
CA SER A 256 -10.34 -5.87 -8.50
C SER A 256 -10.10 -5.69 -10.00
N SER A 257 -9.80 -6.79 -10.69
CA SER A 257 -9.80 -6.86 -12.16
C SER A 257 -11.08 -7.53 -12.71
N TYR A 258 -12.07 -7.82 -11.85
CA TYR A 258 -13.39 -8.25 -12.30
C TYR A 258 -14.14 -7.02 -12.81
N GLY A 259 -14.41 -7.01 -14.11
CA GLY A 259 -15.19 -5.95 -14.73
C GLY A 259 -16.58 -5.90 -14.13
N VAL A 260 -17.04 -4.70 -13.81
CA VAL A 260 -18.41 -4.44 -13.41
C VAL A 260 -19.22 -3.92 -14.58
N SER A 261 -20.49 -4.31 -14.68
CA SER A 261 -21.43 -3.64 -15.57
C SER A 261 -21.73 -2.26 -14.99
N HIS A 262 -21.21 -1.22 -15.65
CA HIS A 262 -21.42 0.17 -15.25
C HIS A 262 -21.94 0.98 -16.44
N SER A 263 -23.26 1.17 -16.47
CA SER A 263 -23.98 1.96 -17.44
C SER A 263 -25.08 2.79 -16.75
N ALA A 264 -25.77 3.64 -17.51
CA ALA A 264 -26.92 4.37 -17.00
C ALA A 264 -28.06 3.44 -16.53
N SER A 265 -28.17 2.24 -17.10
CA SER A 265 -29.22 1.26 -16.80
C SER A 265 -28.78 0.11 -15.89
N GLN A 266 -27.48 -0.03 -15.61
CA GLN A 266 -26.92 -1.06 -14.75
C GLN A 266 -25.76 -0.49 -13.94
N ARG A 267 -25.91 -0.39 -12.61
CA ARG A 267 -24.83 0.01 -11.70
C ARG A 267 -24.65 -1.05 -10.64
N GLN A 268 -23.55 -1.80 -10.73
CA GLN A 268 -23.11 -2.65 -9.63
C GLN A 268 -22.60 -1.80 -8.47
N THR A 269 -22.73 -2.32 -7.25
CA THR A 269 -22.35 -1.61 -6.03
C THR A 269 -20.83 -1.58 -5.91
N ALA A 270 -20.29 -0.52 -5.30
CA ALA A 270 -18.85 -0.34 -5.18
C ALA A 270 -18.17 -1.43 -4.32
N GLY A 271 -18.93 -2.03 -3.40
CA GLY A 271 -18.48 -3.11 -2.53
C GLY A 271 -18.86 -4.51 -3.01
N ASP A 272 -19.34 -4.69 -4.25
CA ASP A 272 -19.71 -6.00 -4.77
C ASP A 272 -18.49 -6.87 -5.10
N VAL A 273 -18.39 -8.04 -4.48
CA VAL A 273 -17.23 -8.93 -4.61
C VAL A 273 -17.60 -10.43 -4.75
N PRO A 274 -18.57 -10.80 -5.61
CA PRO A 274 -19.11 -12.16 -5.63
C PRO A 274 -18.04 -13.19 -6.01
N ALA A 275 -17.12 -12.83 -6.90
CA ALA A 275 -16.02 -13.71 -7.30
C ALA A 275 -14.98 -13.90 -6.18
N GLY A 276 -14.69 -12.86 -5.40
CA GLY A 276 -13.75 -12.94 -4.27
C GLY A 276 -14.23 -13.89 -3.20
N TYR A 277 -15.49 -13.73 -2.76
CA TYR A 277 -16.09 -14.66 -1.81
C TYR A 277 -16.21 -16.08 -2.40
N GLY A 278 -16.56 -16.23 -3.68
CA GLY A 278 -16.61 -17.53 -4.36
C GLY A 278 -15.28 -18.29 -4.30
N LEU A 279 -14.17 -17.62 -4.62
CA LEU A 279 -12.82 -18.18 -4.51
C LEU A 279 -12.46 -18.56 -3.07
N LEU A 280 -12.78 -17.69 -2.11
CA LEU A 280 -12.56 -17.97 -0.70
C LEU A 280 -13.36 -19.19 -0.22
N ASN A 281 -14.59 -19.37 -0.69
CA ASN A 281 -15.41 -20.54 -0.34
C ASN A 281 -14.84 -21.85 -0.92
N THR A 282 -14.34 -21.81 -2.16
CA THR A 282 -13.60 -22.95 -2.73
C THR A 282 -12.36 -23.26 -1.91
N ALA A 283 -11.58 -22.24 -1.53
CA ALA A 283 -10.40 -22.39 -0.69
C ALA A 283 -10.74 -22.94 0.70
N ASN A 284 -11.84 -22.50 1.31
CA ASN A 284 -12.34 -22.97 2.60
C ASN A 284 -12.72 -24.46 2.53
N THR A 285 -13.45 -24.88 1.49
CA THR A 285 -13.85 -26.29 1.29
C THR A 285 -12.65 -27.21 1.10
N LEU A 286 -11.71 -26.80 0.24
CA LEU A 286 -10.47 -27.54 0.00
C LEU A 286 -9.63 -27.62 1.28
N GLY A 287 -9.42 -26.47 1.92
CA GLY A 287 -8.67 -26.39 3.16
C GLY A 287 -9.27 -27.26 4.27
N ALA A 288 -10.60 -27.29 4.42
CA ALA A 288 -11.28 -28.14 5.39
C ALA A 288 -10.98 -29.63 5.13
N THR A 289 -11.05 -30.05 3.87
CA THR A 289 -10.70 -31.41 3.45
C THR A 289 -9.25 -31.75 3.78
N LEU A 290 -8.30 -30.85 3.50
CA LEU A 290 -6.89 -31.03 3.79
C LEU A 290 -6.58 -31.00 5.30
N SER A 291 -7.30 -30.18 6.06
CA SER A 291 -7.20 -30.12 7.53
C SER A 291 -7.69 -31.44 8.14
N GLN A 292 -8.81 -31.99 7.67
CA GLN A 292 -9.30 -33.30 8.08
C GLN A 292 -8.31 -34.42 7.70
N LEU A 293 -7.69 -34.34 6.52
CA LEU A 293 -6.64 -35.27 6.12
C LEU A 293 -5.45 -35.22 7.07
N ALA A 294 -4.98 -34.01 7.43
CA ALA A 294 -3.90 -33.83 8.39
C ALA A 294 -4.24 -34.47 9.74
N ASP A 295 -5.45 -34.24 10.26
CA ASP A 295 -5.91 -34.85 11.51
C ASP A 295 -5.96 -36.38 11.44
N SER A 296 -6.51 -36.91 10.35
CA SER A 296 -6.66 -38.37 10.14
C SER A 296 -5.30 -39.08 10.06
N HIS A 297 -4.27 -38.36 9.63
CA HIS A 297 -2.88 -38.84 9.58
C HIS A 297 -2.01 -38.37 10.75
N LEU A 298 -2.62 -37.87 11.84
CA LEU A 298 -1.96 -37.45 13.07
C LEU A 298 -0.89 -36.36 12.84
N SER A 299 -1.09 -35.52 11.83
CA SER A 299 -0.32 -34.31 11.58
C SER A 299 -0.96 -33.12 12.29
N VAL A 300 -0.35 -31.94 12.20
CA VAL A 300 -0.93 -30.71 12.75
C VAL A 300 -1.97 -30.13 11.78
N GLY A 301 -3.16 -29.81 12.30
CA GLY A 301 -4.27 -29.25 11.52
C GLY A 301 -4.02 -27.81 11.06
N ILE A 302 -4.85 -27.32 10.15
CA ILE A 302 -4.72 -25.98 9.57
C ILE A 302 -5.34 -24.93 10.52
N ALA A 303 -4.49 -24.09 11.12
CA ALA A 303 -4.90 -23.09 12.11
C ALA A 303 -5.94 -22.09 11.58
N ALA A 304 -5.87 -21.66 10.32
CA ALA A 304 -6.82 -20.70 9.77
C ALA A 304 -8.26 -21.21 9.62
N LEU A 305 -8.46 -22.52 9.72
CA LEU A 305 -9.77 -23.17 9.67
C LEU A 305 -10.26 -23.60 11.05
N LYS A 306 -9.34 -23.75 12.00
CA LYS A 306 -9.63 -24.22 13.36
C LYS A 306 -9.62 -23.10 14.40
N GLY A 307 -8.90 -22.01 14.13
CA GLY A 307 -8.51 -20.99 15.10
C GLY A 307 -7.06 -21.19 15.57
N SER A 308 -6.29 -20.09 15.59
CA SER A 308 -4.85 -20.07 15.90
C SER A 308 -4.57 -20.22 17.41
N SER A 309 -5.31 -19.48 18.22
CA SER A 309 -5.17 -19.44 19.68
C SER A 309 -6.30 -20.16 20.41
N LYS A 310 -7.52 -20.07 19.88
CA LYS A 310 -8.73 -20.68 20.43
C LYS A 310 -9.54 -21.28 19.30
N ALA A 311 -10.12 -22.45 19.55
CA ALA A 311 -10.98 -23.11 18.58
C ALA A 311 -12.15 -22.20 18.16
N ASN A 312 -12.41 -22.11 16.85
CA ASN A 312 -13.45 -21.28 16.23
C ASN A 312 -13.40 -19.80 16.65
N ALA A 313 -12.20 -19.23 16.70
CA ALA A 313 -12.01 -17.81 16.94
C ALA A 313 -10.86 -17.26 16.09
N SER A 314 -10.92 -15.96 15.83
CA SER A 314 -9.90 -15.17 15.14
C SER A 314 -9.89 -13.75 15.69
N TYR A 315 -8.91 -12.94 15.28
CA TYR A 315 -8.92 -11.51 15.61
C TYR A 315 -10.05 -10.74 14.90
N LEU A 316 -10.50 -11.20 13.72
CA LEU A 316 -11.60 -10.58 12.96
C LEU A 316 -12.97 -10.92 13.55
N ASN A 317 -13.11 -12.10 14.15
CA ASN A 317 -14.37 -12.56 14.72
C ASN A 317 -14.10 -13.60 15.82
N GLU A 318 -14.57 -13.34 17.04
CA GLU A 318 -14.32 -14.21 18.21
C GLU A 318 -15.09 -15.55 18.19
N GLN A 319 -15.99 -15.73 17.22
CA GLN A 319 -16.84 -16.90 17.05
C GLN A 319 -16.58 -17.63 15.72
N ALA A 320 -15.60 -17.20 14.93
CA ALA A 320 -15.23 -17.84 13.68
C ALA A 320 -13.70 -17.91 13.52
N ALA A 321 -13.21 -19.04 13.00
CA ALA A 321 -11.80 -19.17 12.62
C ALA A 321 -11.42 -18.19 11.49
N PRO A 322 -10.13 -17.90 11.26
CA PRO A 322 -9.70 -16.82 10.35
C PRO A 322 -10.31 -16.83 8.94
N ILE A 323 -10.34 -17.97 8.25
CA ILE A 323 -10.90 -18.06 6.88
C ILE A 323 -12.42 -17.87 6.88
N PRO A 324 -13.22 -18.59 7.71
CA PRO A 324 -14.65 -18.32 7.85
C PRO A 324 -14.97 -16.88 8.26
N ALA A 325 -14.19 -16.28 9.15
CA ALA A 325 -14.36 -14.89 9.57
C ALA A 325 -14.18 -13.93 8.40
N LEU A 326 -13.11 -14.10 7.61
CA LEU A 326 -12.91 -13.32 6.38
C LEU A 326 -14.06 -13.53 5.37
N GLY A 327 -14.60 -14.75 5.28
CA GLY A 327 -15.78 -15.06 4.48
C GLY A 327 -16.97 -14.17 4.85
N LYS A 328 -17.24 -14.02 6.15
CA LYS A 328 -18.31 -13.14 6.65
C LYS A 328 -18.07 -11.68 6.27
N VAL A 329 -16.82 -11.21 6.33
CA VAL A 329 -16.46 -9.84 5.91
C VAL A 329 -16.75 -9.60 4.43
N LEU A 330 -16.40 -10.55 3.57
CA LEU A 330 -16.62 -10.42 2.11
C LEU A 330 -18.10 -10.59 1.71
N GLN A 331 -18.93 -11.18 2.57
CA GLN A 331 -20.38 -11.31 2.40
C GLN A 331 -21.17 -10.17 3.05
N GLY A 332 -20.48 -9.15 3.54
CA GLY A 332 -21.12 -8.05 4.24
C GLY A 332 -22.19 -7.37 3.41
N MET A 333 -23.27 -6.99 4.09
CA MET A 333 -24.42 -6.28 3.52
C MET A 333 -24.69 -5.07 4.39
N VAL A 334 -24.85 -3.89 3.79
CA VAL A 334 -25.06 -2.61 4.50
C VAL A 334 -26.26 -1.87 3.94
N ASP A 335 -26.93 -1.07 4.75
CA ASP A 335 -28.09 -0.26 4.35
C ASP A 335 -27.85 0.50 3.02
N SER A 336 -28.82 0.41 2.12
CA SER A 336 -28.75 0.96 0.77
C SER A 336 -29.06 2.46 0.68
N SER A 337 -29.56 3.07 1.76
CA SER A 337 -30.19 4.38 1.76
C SER A 337 -29.56 5.37 2.74
N GLU A 338 -29.19 4.92 3.94
CA GLU A 338 -28.72 5.75 5.05
C GLU A 338 -27.30 5.38 5.46
N VAL A 339 -26.39 6.35 5.37
CA VAL A 339 -24.95 6.14 5.62
C VAL A 339 -24.68 5.71 7.06
N ASP A 340 -25.36 6.29 8.04
CA ASP A 340 -25.18 5.93 9.46
C ASP A 340 -25.67 4.50 9.76
N ALA A 341 -26.77 4.08 9.12
CA ALA A 341 -27.26 2.71 9.23
C ALA A 341 -26.29 1.72 8.56
N ALA A 342 -25.73 2.08 7.40
CA ALA A 342 -24.73 1.28 6.72
C ALA A 342 -23.47 1.04 7.57
N TYR A 343 -23.00 2.05 8.31
CA TYR A 343 -21.92 1.88 9.29
C TYR A 343 -22.33 0.98 10.47
N GLY A 344 -23.58 1.07 10.92
CA GLY A 344 -24.14 0.19 11.94
C GLY A 344 -24.16 -1.28 11.50
N ASP A 345 -24.60 -1.55 10.28
CA ASP A 345 -24.62 -2.89 9.69
C ASP A 345 -23.21 -3.49 9.53
N ALA A 346 -22.27 -2.68 9.06
CA ALA A 346 -20.86 -3.07 8.96
C ALA A 346 -20.30 -3.47 10.34
N ALA A 347 -20.54 -2.64 11.37
CA ALA A 347 -20.10 -2.94 12.74
C ALA A 347 -20.76 -4.20 13.33
N ALA A 348 -21.98 -4.52 12.92
CA ALA A 348 -22.68 -5.75 13.29
C ALA A 348 -22.24 -6.98 12.48
N GLN A 349 -21.38 -6.80 11.47
CA GLN A 349 -21.04 -7.80 10.46
C GLN A 349 -22.31 -8.41 9.84
N ASN A 350 -23.25 -7.56 9.43
CA ASN A 350 -24.49 -7.99 8.79
C ASN A 350 -24.21 -8.66 7.44
N THR A 351 -24.87 -9.78 7.17
CA THR A 351 -24.78 -10.53 5.90
C THR A 351 -26.17 -10.83 5.33
N GLN A 352 -27.21 -10.14 5.80
CA GLN A 352 -28.58 -10.35 5.36
C GLN A 352 -28.74 -9.79 3.94
N ALA A 353 -29.03 -10.68 2.99
CA ALA A 353 -29.29 -10.30 1.61
C ALA A 353 -30.79 -10.08 1.40
N ASP A 354 -31.19 -8.82 1.29
CA ASP A 354 -32.54 -8.39 0.95
C ASP A 354 -32.48 -7.10 0.11
N ASP A 355 -33.65 -6.57 -0.28
CA ASP A 355 -33.75 -5.40 -1.14
C ASP A 355 -33.35 -4.08 -0.45
N GLN A 356 -33.10 -4.09 0.87
CA GLN A 356 -32.73 -2.90 1.64
C GLN A 356 -31.21 -2.77 1.85
N HIS A 357 -30.44 -3.81 1.55
CA HIS A 357 -29.00 -3.82 1.77
C HIS A 357 -28.20 -4.07 0.48
N LEU A 358 -26.98 -3.55 0.45
CA LEU A 358 -26.04 -3.66 -0.66
C LEU A 358 -24.74 -4.36 -0.22
N PRO A 359 -24.10 -5.13 -1.12
CA PRO A 359 -22.80 -5.74 -0.83
C PRO A 359 -21.72 -4.72 -0.47
N HIS A 360 -21.03 -4.96 0.66
CA HIS A 360 -19.92 -4.16 1.15
C HIS A 360 -19.05 -4.96 2.15
N HIS A 361 -17.76 -4.65 2.28
CA HIS A 361 -16.95 -5.23 3.38
C HIS A 361 -17.41 -4.69 4.74
N THR A 362 -17.51 -5.53 5.76
CA THR A 362 -17.91 -5.11 7.12
C THR A 362 -16.76 -4.54 7.96
N ASP A 363 -15.54 -4.93 7.61
CA ASP A 363 -14.31 -4.65 8.38
C ASP A 363 -13.27 -3.99 7.47
N PRO A 364 -12.27 -3.27 8.04
CA PRO A 364 -11.26 -2.54 7.28
C PRO A 364 -10.21 -3.46 6.64
N VAL A 365 -10.65 -4.24 5.65
CA VAL A 365 -9.82 -5.19 4.89
C VAL A 365 -9.40 -4.61 3.55
N ILE A 366 -8.21 -5.00 3.08
CA ILE A 366 -7.78 -4.76 1.70
C ILE A 366 -7.93 -6.06 0.93
N SER A 367 -8.92 -6.13 0.05
CA SER A 367 -9.17 -7.27 -0.82
C SER A 367 -8.56 -7.01 -2.20
N VAL A 368 -7.60 -7.85 -2.59
CA VAL A 368 -6.99 -7.81 -3.94
C VAL A 368 -7.43 -9.05 -4.71
N ILE A 369 -8.20 -8.86 -5.78
CA ILE A 369 -8.89 -9.95 -6.46
C ILE A 369 -8.67 -9.83 -7.97
N ALA A 370 -7.94 -10.79 -8.54
CA ALA A 370 -7.66 -10.85 -9.97
C ALA A 370 -8.54 -11.92 -10.64
N LYS A 371 -9.10 -11.57 -11.79
CA LYS A 371 -9.91 -12.48 -12.63
C LYS A 371 -9.08 -13.56 -13.30
N ASN A 372 -7.83 -13.22 -13.65
CA ASN A 372 -6.87 -14.13 -14.27
C ASN A 372 -5.71 -14.33 -13.30
N ASP A 373 -4.62 -13.57 -13.45
CA ASP A 373 -3.40 -13.73 -12.66
C ASP A 373 -3.14 -12.52 -11.74
N LEU A 374 -2.50 -12.78 -10.60
CA LEU A 374 -1.94 -11.77 -9.69
C LEU A 374 -0.44 -12.05 -9.51
N SER A 375 0.40 -11.05 -9.78
CA SER A 375 1.86 -11.16 -9.63
C SER A 375 2.37 -10.11 -8.63
N MET A 376 3.29 -10.54 -7.76
CA MET A 376 4.03 -9.69 -6.83
C MET A 376 5.52 -9.95 -7.04
N THR A 377 6.27 -8.93 -7.47
CA THR A 377 7.70 -9.06 -7.77
C THR A 377 8.46 -7.88 -7.18
N ALA A 378 9.63 -8.15 -6.60
CA ALA A 378 10.57 -7.14 -6.15
C ALA A 378 12.00 -7.52 -6.56
N ARG A 379 12.85 -6.53 -6.84
CA ARG A 379 14.27 -6.76 -7.15
C ARG A 379 15.06 -7.20 -5.91
N GLN A 380 14.68 -6.72 -4.73
CA GLN A 380 15.34 -7.01 -3.47
C GLN A 380 14.55 -8.09 -2.72
N ASP A 381 13.60 -7.68 -1.88
CA ASP A 381 12.89 -8.58 -0.98
C ASP A 381 11.36 -8.44 -1.12
N VAL A 382 10.64 -9.56 -0.95
CA VAL A 382 9.20 -9.58 -0.70
C VAL A 382 9.00 -10.14 0.71
N GLN A 383 8.31 -9.39 1.58
CA GLN A 383 8.08 -9.79 2.96
C GLN A 383 6.58 -9.83 3.27
N PHE A 384 6.14 -10.95 3.87
CA PHE A 384 4.81 -11.10 4.44
C PHE A 384 4.94 -11.19 5.96
N ASN A 385 4.27 -10.29 6.68
CA ASN A 385 4.20 -10.30 8.14
C ASN A 385 2.73 -10.28 8.55
N THR A 386 2.31 -11.29 9.29
CA THR A 386 0.92 -11.51 9.68
C THR A 386 0.84 -11.75 11.18
N GLY A 387 -0.07 -11.06 11.87
CA GLY A 387 -0.26 -11.22 13.31
C GLY A 387 -0.98 -12.51 13.73
N GLU A 388 -1.68 -13.17 12.81
CA GLU A 388 -2.44 -14.39 13.11
C GLU A 388 -2.09 -15.58 12.21
N THR A 389 -2.51 -15.56 10.94
CA THR A 389 -2.18 -16.63 9.98
C THR A 389 -1.80 -16.08 8.62
N LEU A 390 -0.78 -16.69 7.99
CA LEU A 390 -0.50 -16.57 6.56
C LEU A 390 -0.99 -17.85 5.87
N ASN A 391 -1.86 -17.69 4.89
CA ASN A 391 -2.49 -18.82 4.20
C ASN A 391 -2.14 -18.81 2.71
N VAL A 392 -1.57 -19.92 2.24
CA VAL A 392 -1.29 -20.17 0.82
C VAL A 392 -2.09 -21.41 0.43
N LEU A 393 -3.23 -21.20 -0.23
CA LEU A 393 -4.18 -22.25 -0.60
C LEU A 393 -4.25 -22.32 -2.13
N ASN A 394 -4.01 -23.51 -2.68
CA ASN A 394 -3.97 -23.75 -4.12
C ASN A 394 -4.89 -24.93 -4.43
N ALA A 395 -5.75 -24.80 -5.44
CA ALA A 395 -6.58 -25.91 -5.92
C ALA A 395 -5.77 -26.99 -6.66
N ALA A 396 -4.64 -26.59 -7.25
CA ALA A 396 -3.68 -27.45 -7.92
C ALA A 396 -2.35 -27.41 -7.15
N ASP A 397 -1.26 -27.02 -7.81
CA ASP A 397 0.08 -27.10 -7.25
C ASP A 397 0.51 -25.81 -6.52
N SER A 398 1.45 -25.97 -5.59
CA SER A 398 2.22 -24.89 -4.97
C SER A 398 3.71 -25.15 -5.18
N GLN A 399 4.47 -24.13 -5.57
CA GLN A 399 5.88 -24.26 -5.95
C GLN A 399 6.71 -23.24 -5.18
N PHE A 400 7.77 -23.72 -4.52
CA PHE A 400 8.75 -22.89 -3.82
C PHE A 400 10.13 -23.16 -4.42
N THR A 401 10.61 -22.21 -5.23
CA THR A 401 11.92 -22.31 -5.89
C THR A 401 12.87 -21.30 -5.29
N THR A 402 14.00 -21.74 -4.76
CA THR A 402 14.99 -20.87 -4.10
C THR A 402 16.37 -21.15 -4.67
N GLY A 403 17.07 -20.11 -5.14
CA GLY A 403 18.45 -20.25 -5.62
C GLY A 403 19.50 -20.35 -4.49
N GLY A 404 19.13 -19.89 -3.28
CA GLY A 404 19.93 -20.00 -2.07
C GLY A 404 19.41 -21.10 -1.13
N VAL A 405 19.16 -20.76 0.13
CA VAL A 405 18.73 -21.70 1.17
C VAL A 405 17.23 -21.55 1.46
N PHE A 406 16.48 -22.64 1.36
CA PHE A 406 15.10 -22.71 1.84
C PHE A 406 15.09 -23.04 3.34
N ARG A 407 14.46 -22.18 4.16
CA ARG A 407 14.41 -22.34 5.62
C ARG A 407 12.97 -22.33 6.12
N VAL A 408 12.67 -23.26 7.02
CA VAL A 408 11.39 -23.35 7.73
C VAL A 408 11.69 -23.43 9.22
N HIS A 409 11.18 -22.45 9.97
CA HIS A 409 11.29 -22.39 11.43
C HIS A 409 9.88 -22.22 12.02
N SER A 410 9.57 -22.98 13.06
CA SER A 410 8.28 -22.91 13.76
C SER A 410 8.51 -22.98 15.27
N GLY A 411 7.76 -22.20 16.03
CA GLY A 411 7.83 -22.19 17.49
C GLY A 411 7.07 -23.34 18.16
N GLN A 412 6.25 -24.08 17.42
CA GLN A 412 5.44 -25.18 17.97
C GLN A 412 5.67 -26.49 17.19
N ALA A 413 5.26 -26.53 15.93
CA ALA A 413 5.33 -27.74 15.11
C ALA A 413 5.49 -27.42 13.62
N ILE A 414 6.07 -28.37 12.88
CA ILE A 414 6.08 -28.40 11.42
C ILE A 414 5.31 -29.66 11.00
N GLY A 415 4.22 -29.50 10.24
CA GLY A 415 3.44 -30.61 9.69
C GLY A 415 3.57 -30.70 8.19
N LEU A 416 3.81 -31.91 7.67
CA LEU A 416 3.85 -32.21 6.24
C LEU A 416 3.02 -33.46 5.97
N THR A 417 1.91 -33.31 5.25
CA THR A 417 0.99 -34.40 4.92
C THR A 417 0.81 -34.43 3.39
N ALA A 418 0.97 -35.61 2.77
CA ALA A 418 0.87 -35.76 1.33
C ALA A 418 0.15 -37.06 0.94
N GLY A 419 -0.44 -37.08 -0.27
CA GLY A 419 -0.97 -38.29 -0.90
C GLY A 419 -2.33 -38.80 -0.42
N GLY A 420 -3.16 -37.92 0.17
CA GLY A 420 -4.48 -38.29 0.70
C GLY A 420 -5.67 -38.15 -0.25
N LEU A 421 -5.48 -37.65 -1.47
CA LEU A 421 -6.56 -37.46 -2.45
C LEU A 421 -6.48 -38.53 -3.55
N LYS A 422 -7.64 -38.96 -4.09
CA LYS A 422 -7.77 -40.13 -5.00
C LYS A 422 -7.02 -40.02 -6.33
N GLN A 423 -6.61 -38.82 -6.75
CA GLN A 423 -5.93 -38.54 -8.02
C GLN A 423 -4.40 -38.53 -7.86
N ASN A 424 -3.83 -39.58 -7.25
CA ASN A 424 -2.43 -39.57 -6.86
C ASN A 424 -1.54 -40.24 -7.92
N THR A 425 -1.25 -39.54 -9.02
CA THR A 425 -0.29 -39.96 -10.04
C THR A 425 1.17 -39.69 -9.64
N THR A 426 1.38 -38.92 -8.57
CA THR A 426 2.69 -38.49 -8.06
C THR A 426 3.08 -39.28 -6.81
N ALA A 427 4.39 -39.50 -6.62
CA ALA A 427 4.92 -40.17 -5.42
C ALA A 427 4.56 -39.38 -4.14
N GLY A 428 4.21 -40.08 -3.05
CA GLY A 428 3.69 -39.49 -1.81
C GLY A 428 4.55 -38.37 -1.21
N MET A 429 5.73 -38.70 -0.66
CA MET A 429 6.69 -37.71 -0.13
C MET A 429 8.12 -38.08 -0.54
N GLN A 430 8.90 -37.11 -0.97
CA GLN A 430 10.30 -37.26 -1.33
C GLN A 430 11.15 -36.21 -0.61
N LEU A 431 12.20 -36.65 0.08
CA LEU A 431 13.18 -35.80 0.76
C LEU A 431 14.57 -36.23 0.28
N ILE A 432 15.16 -35.46 -0.62
CA ILE A 432 16.35 -35.85 -1.38
C ILE A 432 17.39 -34.73 -1.29
N ALA A 433 18.59 -35.06 -0.79
CA ALA A 433 19.78 -34.24 -0.96
C ALA A 433 20.59 -34.81 -2.13
N ALA A 434 20.76 -34.02 -3.20
CA ALA A 434 21.57 -34.46 -4.35
C ALA A 434 23.07 -34.56 -3.99
N GLN A 435 23.53 -33.71 -3.08
CA GLN A 435 24.87 -33.69 -2.51
C GLN A 435 24.78 -33.25 -1.05
N GLY A 436 25.78 -33.60 -0.25
CA GLY A 436 25.84 -33.30 1.17
C GLY A 436 24.98 -34.23 2.03
N ASP A 437 25.08 -34.04 3.34
CA ASP A 437 24.46 -34.92 4.32
C ASP A 437 22.97 -34.61 4.51
N THR A 438 22.18 -35.65 4.75
CA THR A 438 20.79 -35.51 5.22
C THR A 438 20.73 -35.91 6.70
N THR A 439 20.38 -34.96 7.56
CA THR A 439 20.29 -35.18 9.01
C THR A 439 18.85 -35.06 9.50
N ILE A 440 18.39 -36.08 10.25
CA ILE A 440 17.10 -36.05 10.96
C ILE A 440 17.38 -36.34 12.43
N GLN A 441 16.98 -35.42 13.31
CA GLN A 441 17.31 -35.48 14.73
C GLN A 441 16.13 -35.04 15.59
N ALA A 442 15.95 -35.71 16.73
CA ALA A 442 15.12 -35.23 17.84
C ALA A 442 16.03 -35.15 19.07
N HIS A 443 16.28 -33.95 19.59
CA HIS A 443 17.30 -33.73 20.63
C HIS A 443 16.84 -34.16 22.02
N ASN A 444 15.52 -34.07 22.27
CA ASN A 444 14.93 -34.42 23.57
C ASN A 444 13.95 -35.60 23.49
N ASP A 445 13.41 -35.89 22.30
CA ASP A 445 12.30 -36.81 22.12
C ASP A 445 12.60 -37.91 21.09
N MET A 446 11.60 -38.74 20.81
CA MET A 446 11.73 -39.89 19.93
C MET A 446 11.63 -39.53 18.43
N ILE A 447 12.42 -40.24 17.62
CA ILE A 447 12.17 -40.37 16.18
C ILE A 447 11.35 -41.65 15.96
N SER A 448 10.22 -41.55 15.24
CA SER A 448 9.36 -42.68 14.87
C SER A 448 9.28 -42.85 13.35
N LEU A 449 9.89 -43.91 12.82
CA LEU A 449 9.81 -44.30 11.40
C LEU A 449 8.94 -45.55 11.24
N LYS A 450 7.83 -45.44 10.52
CA LYS A 450 6.83 -46.52 10.36
C LYS A 450 6.40 -46.64 8.91
N ALA A 451 6.31 -47.88 8.42
CA ALA A 451 5.78 -48.20 7.09
C ALA A 451 4.78 -49.37 7.21
N LYS A 452 3.66 -49.29 6.46
CA LYS A 452 2.70 -50.40 6.37
C LYS A 452 3.28 -51.58 5.57
N ASN A 453 4.03 -51.25 4.52
CA ASN A 453 4.77 -52.21 3.69
C ASN A 453 6.24 -52.21 4.15
N ASN A 454 7.17 -52.41 3.22
CA ASN A 454 8.58 -52.53 3.53
C ASN A 454 9.16 -51.19 4.01
N LEU A 455 9.98 -51.26 5.07
CA LEU A 455 10.94 -50.23 5.43
C LEU A 455 12.31 -50.65 4.91
N ASP A 456 12.83 -49.95 3.90
CA ASP A 456 14.08 -50.29 3.22
C ASP A 456 15.18 -49.29 3.61
N MET A 457 16.23 -49.78 4.28
CA MET A 457 17.39 -48.98 4.73
C MET A 457 18.64 -49.55 4.10
N LYS A 458 19.33 -48.75 3.29
CA LYS A 458 20.46 -49.19 2.46
C LYS A 458 21.59 -48.17 2.48
N SER A 459 22.82 -48.67 2.62
CA SER A 459 24.04 -47.95 2.25
C SER A 459 24.63 -48.64 1.04
N ALA A 460 24.73 -47.92 -0.09
CA ALA A 460 25.16 -48.53 -1.35
C ALA A 460 26.66 -48.84 -1.40
N GLN A 461 27.47 -48.10 -0.65
CA GLN A 461 28.93 -48.16 -0.72
C GLN A 461 29.61 -48.40 0.64
N ALA A 462 28.93 -48.17 1.75
CA ALA A 462 29.51 -48.19 3.08
C ALA A 462 28.66 -49.04 4.05
N SER A 463 28.62 -48.66 5.33
CA SER A 463 27.90 -49.38 6.37
C SER A 463 26.54 -48.76 6.68
N ILE A 464 25.68 -49.56 7.29
CA ILE A 464 24.56 -49.09 8.11
C ILE A 464 24.97 -49.35 9.56
N ASP A 465 24.87 -48.32 10.38
CA ASP A 465 25.38 -48.33 11.74
C ASP A 465 24.28 -47.99 12.73
N PHE A 466 23.96 -48.96 13.60
CA PHE A 466 22.98 -48.80 14.67
C PHE A 466 23.73 -48.75 16.00
N ALA A 467 23.61 -47.63 16.71
CA ALA A 467 24.15 -47.46 18.05
C ALA A 467 23.10 -46.89 19.00
N ALA A 468 23.09 -47.40 20.24
CA ALA A 468 22.22 -46.92 21.29
C ALA A 468 22.95 -47.01 22.63
N ALA A 469 22.74 -46.02 23.51
CA ALA A 469 23.38 -45.99 24.82
C ALA A 469 22.91 -47.12 25.75
N THR A 470 21.66 -47.57 25.61
CA THR A 470 21.05 -48.57 26.51
C THR A 470 20.91 -49.94 25.85
N ASN A 471 20.20 -50.01 24.72
CA ASN A 471 19.98 -51.26 24.01
C ASN A 471 19.55 -51.07 22.55
N ILE A 472 19.80 -52.09 21.73
CA ILE A 472 19.24 -52.26 20.39
C ILE A 472 18.40 -53.54 20.41
N THR A 473 17.17 -53.49 19.88
CA THR A 473 16.30 -54.67 19.79
C THR A 473 15.69 -54.80 18.40
N LEU A 474 15.87 -55.96 17.78
CA LEU A 474 15.19 -56.39 16.56
C LEU A 474 14.17 -57.47 16.94
N ARG A 475 12.91 -57.32 16.52
CA ARG A 475 11.84 -58.25 16.90
C ARG A 475 10.80 -58.41 15.80
N THR A 476 10.17 -59.57 15.75
CA THR A 476 9.01 -59.83 14.88
C THR A 476 7.75 -60.03 15.72
N ALA A 477 6.57 -59.83 15.11
CA ALA A 477 5.29 -60.11 15.76
C ALA A 477 5.14 -61.60 16.16
N GLY A 478 5.82 -62.51 15.46
CA GLY A 478 5.88 -63.94 15.78
C GLY A 478 6.79 -64.32 16.95
N GLY A 479 7.38 -63.34 17.66
CA GLY A 479 8.12 -63.56 18.90
C GLY A 479 9.62 -63.86 18.76
N ALA A 480 10.17 -63.91 17.54
CA ALA A 480 11.62 -64.00 17.36
C ALA A 480 12.28 -62.64 17.61
N SER A 481 13.42 -62.61 18.31
CA SER A 481 14.14 -61.38 18.63
C SER A 481 15.66 -61.55 18.82
N ILE A 482 16.37 -60.46 18.56
CA ILE A 482 17.79 -60.26 18.91
C ILE A 482 17.87 -58.96 19.71
N LYS A 483 18.46 -59.01 20.89
CA LYS A 483 18.67 -57.87 21.78
C LYS A 483 20.14 -57.70 22.11
N ILE A 484 20.67 -56.48 21.98
CA ILE A 484 22.02 -56.09 22.38
C ILE A 484 21.88 -55.12 23.55
N ALA A 485 22.38 -55.49 24.74
CA ALA A 485 22.26 -54.67 25.94
C ALA A 485 23.32 -55.03 26.99
N GLY A 486 23.90 -54.03 27.66
CA GLY A 486 24.85 -54.23 28.76
C GLY A 486 26.08 -55.08 28.38
N GLY A 487 26.56 -54.94 27.14
CA GLY A 487 27.67 -55.74 26.59
C GLY A 487 27.29 -57.16 26.14
N ASN A 488 26.03 -57.58 26.30
CA ASN A 488 25.56 -58.92 25.96
C ASN A 488 24.71 -58.93 24.69
N ILE A 489 24.67 -60.09 24.02
CA ILE A 489 23.74 -60.40 22.92
C ILE A 489 22.79 -61.49 23.39
N THR A 490 21.48 -61.27 23.31
CA THR A 490 20.43 -62.24 23.62
C THR A 490 19.66 -62.58 22.35
N VAL A 491 19.65 -63.86 21.97
CA VAL A 491 18.90 -64.39 20.81
C VAL A 491 17.77 -65.27 21.34
N GLN A 492 16.53 -64.95 21.00
CA GLN A 492 15.33 -65.66 21.47
C GLN A 492 14.38 -65.93 20.31
N CYS A 493 13.81 -67.13 20.25
CA CYS A 493 12.68 -67.42 19.36
C CYS A 493 11.84 -68.58 19.91
N PRO A 494 10.51 -68.60 19.65
CA PRO A 494 9.66 -69.75 19.98
C PRO A 494 10.01 -71.02 19.20
N GLY A 495 10.58 -70.85 18.01
CA GLY A 495 10.98 -71.92 17.11
C GLY A 495 12.47 -72.28 17.21
N LYS A 496 13.04 -72.70 16.09
CA LYS A 496 14.43 -73.12 15.96
C LYS A 496 15.36 -71.94 15.65
N ILE A 497 16.45 -71.80 16.41
CA ILE A 497 17.62 -71.02 15.99
C ILE A 497 18.43 -71.89 15.02
N LEU A 498 18.41 -71.56 13.73
CA LEU A 498 19.20 -72.25 12.70
C LEU A 498 20.45 -71.43 12.34
N VAL A 499 21.64 -72.00 12.55
CA VAL A 499 22.92 -71.37 12.21
C VAL A 499 23.62 -72.15 11.10
N GLN A 500 23.62 -71.63 9.88
CA GLN A 500 24.27 -72.22 8.71
C GLN A 500 25.61 -71.50 8.44
N ALA A 501 26.74 -72.17 8.72
CA ALA A 501 28.08 -71.59 8.56
C ALA A 501 29.13 -72.68 8.27
N GLY A 502 30.11 -72.37 7.41
CA GLY A 502 31.23 -73.26 7.07
C GLY A 502 32.28 -73.44 8.19
N GLN A 503 32.37 -72.49 9.12
CA GLN A 503 33.18 -72.56 10.35
C GLN A 503 32.48 -71.82 11.49
N LYS A 504 32.72 -72.24 12.74
CA LYS A 504 32.20 -71.60 13.95
C LYS A 504 33.32 -71.55 15.00
N GLY A 505 33.77 -70.35 15.37
CA GLY A 505 34.75 -70.14 16.42
C GLY A 505 34.13 -69.34 17.56
N PHE A 506 34.24 -69.84 18.79
CA PHE A 506 33.85 -69.12 20.01
C PHE A 506 35.13 -68.82 20.79
N THR A 507 35.66 -67.61 20.64
CA THR A 507 36.85 -67.12 21.35
C THR A 507 36.44 -66.28 22.57
N GLY A 508 37.41 -65.87 23.39
CA GLY A 508 37.16 -64.94 24.50
C GLY A 508 36.51 -63.64 24.03
N GLY A 509 35.76 -62.99 24.93
CA GLY A 509 35.09 -61.73 24.64
C GLY A 509 36.07 -60.59 24.31
N THR A 510 35.63 -59.67 23.46
CA THR A 510 36.33 -58.43 23.13
C THR A 510 35.36 -57.26 23.25
N SER A 511 35.86 -56.04 23.39
CA SER A 511 35.04 -54.83 23.43
C SER A 511 35.46 -53.86 22.32
N LEU A 512 34.48 -53.08 21.86
CA LEU A 512 34.70 -51.95 20.96
C LEU A 512 33.93 -50.77 21.57
N SER A 513 34.64 -49.77 22.07
CA SER A 513 34.02 -48.55 22.56
C SER A 513 33.68 -47.62 21.40
N ARG A 514 32.53 -46.94 21.50
CA ARG A 514 32.14 -45.89 20.58
C ARG A 514 31.65 -44.69 21.36
N GLU A 515 32.11 -43.50 20.98
CA GLU A 515 31.57 -42.26 21.53
C GLU A 515 30.14 -42.05 21.02
N MET A 516 29.23 -41.78 21.96
CA MET A 516 27.86 -41.37 21.65
C MET A 516 27.80 -39.85 21.55
N ASN A 517 26.93 -39.33 20.69
CA ASN A 517 26.75 -37.88 20.55
C ASN A 517 26.44 -37.22 21.90
N THR A 518 27.14 -36.12 22.18
CA THR A 518 26.78 -35.17 23.23
C THR A 518 25.99 -34.03 22.60
N TRP A 519 24.76 -33.81 23.06
CA TRP A 519 23.90 -32.77 22.49
C TRP A 519 24.09 -31.45 23.25
N PRO A 520 24.27 -30.32 22.53
CA PRO A 520 24.20 -29.01 23.16
C PRO A 520 22.82 -28.84 23.81
N SER A 521 22.78 -28.55 25.11
CA SER A 521 21.55 -28.18 25.81
C SER A 521 21.55 -26.68 26.05
N VAL A 522 20.57 -25.98 25.49
CA VAL A 522 20.29 -24.59 25.88
C VAL A 522 19.49 -24.67 27.17
N LYS A 523 20.14 -24.39 28.31
CA LYS A 523 19.44 -24.26 29.59
C LYS A 523 18.66 -22.95 29.56
N CYS A 524 17.34 -23.02 29.51
CA CYS A 524 16.47 -21.85 29.66
C CYS A 524 16.24 -21.58 31.16
N ASP A 525 17.36 -21.53 31.90
CA ASP A 525 17.34 -21.33 33.34
C ASP A 525 17.27 -19.82 33.61
N GLU A 526 16.17 -19.35 34.22
CA GLU A 526 15.94 -17.93 34.49
C GLU A 526 15.79 -17.65 35.99
N GLU A 527 16.35 -16.54 36.47
CA GLU A 527 16.16 -16.05 37.84
C GLU A 527 15.45 -14.69 37.82
N PHE A 528 14.32 -14.59 38.53
CA PHE A 528 13.53 -13.37 38.57
C PHE A 528 13.82 -12.56 39.82
N VAL A 529 13.93 -11.24 39.66
CA VAL A 529 14.03 -10.29 40.78
C VAL A 529 12.69 -9.58 40.96
N LEU A 530 12.03 -9.86 42.08
CA LEU A 530 10.74 -9.27 42.43
C LEU A 530 10.93 -7.84 42.93
N LYS A 531 10.13 -6.93 42.39
CA LYS A 531 10.03 -5.53 42.85
C LYS A 531 8.58 -5.21 43.22
N LEU A 532 8.39 -4.43 44.27
CA LEU A 532 7.09 -3.88 44.63
C LEU A 532 6.73 -2.72 43.69
N PRO A 533 5.45 -2.30 43.60
CA PRO A 533 5.04 -1.16 42.78
C PRO A 533 5.80 0.15 43.08
N SER A 534 6.34 0.28 44.29
CA SER A 534 7.20 1.40 44.70
C SER A 534 8.63 1.34 44.16
N GLY A 535 8.97 0.33 43.34
CA GLY A 535 10.32 0.10 42.80
C GLY A 535 11.30 -0.57 43.77
N LYS A 536 10.95 -0.69 45.06
CA LYS A 536 11.78 -1.38 46.06
C LYS A 536 11.79 -2.89 45.83
N LEU A 537 12.95 -3.52 46.07
CA LEU A 537 13.10 -4.97 46.02
C LEU A 537 12.10 -5.62 46.99
N ALA A 538 11.36 -6.61 46.49
CA ALA A 538 10.41 -7.39 47.26
C ALA A 538 11.16 -8.49 48.02
N ALA A 539 12.01 -8.10 48.96
CA ALA A 539 12.83 -9.03 49.74
C ALA A 539 12.01 -9.83 50.76
N ASN A 540 12.32 -11.12 50.94
CA ASN A 540 11.64 -12.03 51.87
C ASN A 540 10.12 -12.06 51.70
N ARG A 541 9.66 -12.01 50.44
CA ARG A 541 8.23 -12.04 50.08
C ARG A 541 7.86 -13.41 49.57
N LYS A 542 6.76 -13.96 50.11
CA LYS A 542 6.11 -15.12 49.50
C LYS A 542 5.68 -14.76 48.07
N PHE A 543 5.90 -15.65 47.13
CA PHE A 543 5.49 -15.49 45.74
C PHE A 543 4.96 -16.82 45.18
N GLU A 544 4.22 -16.73 44.09
CA GLU A 544 3.75 -17.86 43.29
C GLU A 544 4.11 -17.59 41.82
N ILE A 545 4.89 -18.47 41.21
CA ILE A 545 5.14 -18.50 39.76
C ILE A 545 4.17 -19.52 39.17
N THR A 546 3.37 -19.10 38.19
CA THR A 546 2.54 -20.01 37.38
C THR A 546 3.23 -20.20 36.03
N ARG A 547 3.54 -21.44 35.70
CA ARG A 547 4.11 -21.85 34.41
C ARG A 547 3.05 -21.93 33.31
N ALA A 548 3.48 -22.05 32.06
CA ALA A 548 2.58 -22.14 30.91
C ALA A 548 1.66 -23.38 30.96
N ASP A 549 2.09 -24.45 31.64
CA ASP A 549 1.32 -25.67 31.88
C ASP A 549 0.35 -25.57 33.09
N GLY A 550 0.30 -24.42 33.77
CA GLY A 550 -0.51 -24.18 34.96
C GLY A 550 0.14 -24.64 36.28
N THR A 551 1.35 -25.22 36.24
CA THR A 551 2.10 -25.62 37.43
C THR A 551 2.44 -24.39 38.26
N LYS A 552 2.15 -24.45 39.57
CA LYS A 552 2.36 -23.35 40.52
C LYS A 552 3.54 -23.63 41.43
N ILE A 553 4.58 -22.80 41.33
CA ILE A 553 5.76 -22.85 42.17
C ILE A 553 5.65 -21.74 43.21
N LYS A 554 5.47 -22.14 44.47
CA LYS A 554 5.47 -21.21 45.62
C LYS A 554 6.86 -21.12 46.22
N GLY A 555 7.30 -19.91 46.55
CA GLY A 555 8.59 -19.67 47.17
C GLY A 555 8.60 -18.41 48.02
N VAL A 556 9.73 -18.14 48.67
CA VAL A 556 10.00 -16.87 49.37
C VAL A 556 11.23 -16.28 48.71
N SER A 557 11.13 -15.03 48.25
CA SER A 557 12.25 -14.34 47.64
C SER A 557 13.35 -14.05 48.64
N ASP A 558 14.61 -14.00 48.20
CA ASP A 558 15.73 -13.72 49.09
C ASP A 558 15.84 -12.22 49.48
N ALA A 559 16.93 -11.86 50.17
CA ALA A 559 17.20 -10.47 50.57
C ALA A 559 17.34 -9.49 49.38
N GLN A 560 17.61 -10.01 48.19
CA GLN A 560 17.77 -9.25 46.94
C GLN A 560 16.50 -9.30 46.09
N GLY A 561 15.42 -9.94 46.57
CA GLY A 561 14.18 -10.11 45.85
C GLY A 561 14.20 -11.25 44.82
N LYS A 562 15.23 -12.09 44.79
CA LYS A 562 15.37 -13.18 43.81
C LYS A 562 14.44 -14.34 44.14
N THR A 563 13.81 -14.93 43.13
CA THR A 563 12.92 -16.11 43.26
C THR A 563 13.66 -17.44 43.28
N GLY A 564 14.99 -17.43 43.09
CA GLY A 564 15.80 -18.62 42.80
C GLY A 564 15.65 -19.08 41.33
N LEU A 565 16.61 -19.90 40.90
CA LEU A 565 16.74 -20.37 39.52
C LEU A 565 15.55 -21.25 39.11
N GLN A 566 14.78 -20.76 38.14
CA GLN A 566 13.72 -21.53 37.48
C GLN A 566 14.33 -22.29 36.32
N LYS A 567 14.25 -23.62 36.37
CA LYS A 567 14.76 -24.47 35.30
C LYS A 567 13.72 -24.66 34.20
N GLY A 568 14.13 -24.43 32.96
CA GLY A 568 13.30 -24.58 31.76
C GLY A 568 14.05 -25.32 30.66
N LEU A 569 13.37 -26.24 29.98
CA LEU A 569 13.89 -26.89 28.77
C LEU A 569 13.57 -26.10 27.49
N VAL A 570 12.63 -25.15 27.58
CA VAL A 570 12.15 -24.29 26.50
C VAL A 570 11.88 -22.89 27.03
N ILE A 571 11.79 -21.91 26.15
CA ILE A 571 11.30 -20.57 26.48
C ILE A 571 9.80 -20.66 26.78
N GLU A 572 9.37 -20.24 27.97
CA GLU A 572 7.97 -20.24 28.38
C GLU A 572 7.55 -18.88 28.95
N GLN A 573 6.26 -18.55 28.83
CA GLN A 573 5.70 -17.36 29.47
C GLN A 573 5.29 -17.69 30.90
N LEU A 574 5.76 -16.89 31.86
CA LEU A 574 5.51 -17.10 33.29
C LEU A 574 4.67 -15.96 33.88
N ALA A 575 3.74 -16.29 34.76
CA ALA A 575 3.00 -15.31 35.54
C ALA A 575 3.48 -15.34 37.01
N ILE A 576 3.95 -14.22 37.53
CA ILE A 576 4.47 -14.13 38.90
C ILE A 576 3.55 -13.29 39.77
N LYS A 577 3.09 -13.87 40.87
CA LYS A 577 2.26 -13.19 41.87
C LYS A 577 3.03 -13.04 43.18
N ILE A 578 3.24 -11.80 43.61
CA ILE A 578 3.77 -11.49 44.96
C ILE A 578 2.62 -11.61 45.96
N LEU A 579 2.79 -12.42 47.01
CA LEU A 579 1.77 -12.65 48.03
C LEU A 579 1.89 -11.63 49.18
N PRO A 580 0.77 -11.36 49.89
CA PRO A 580 0.77 -10.46 51.06
C PRO A 580 1.75 -10.94 52.14
N LYS A 581 2.26 -10.00 52.96
CA LYS A 581 3.26 -10.31 54.00
C LYS A 581 2.72 -11.26 55.09
N ASN A 582 1.40 -11.34 55.21
CA ASN A 582 0.68 -12.03 56.29
C ASN A 582 -0.24 -13.15 55.77
N ALA A 583 0.01 -13.69 54.58
CA ALA A 583 -0.76 -14.80 53.99
C ALA A 583 -0.09 -16.15 54.22
#